data_AF-A0A953UXZ6-F1
#
_entry.id   AF-A0A953UXZ6-F1
#
_cell.length_a   1.000
_cell.length_b   1.000
_cell.length_c   1.000
_cell.angle_alpha   90.00
_cell.angle_beta   90.00
_cell.angle_gamma   90.00
#
_symmetry.space_group_name_H-M   'P 1'
#
loop_
_entity.id
_entity.type
_entity.pdbx_description
1 polymer ?
#
loop_
_entity_poly.entity_id
_entity_poly.type
_entity_poly.pdbx_seq_one_letter_code
_entity_poly.pdbx_strand_id
1 'polypeptide(L)'
;MVVNWTEFLKNEIETVYGTTARLLDKVDANSLGWKPASGSNWMTVGQLIKHITNACGAGCKGFVSGDWGLPAGKKLEDLSPEENLPSAEKLPTVDSVDEAKRLLAEDKAVALQMIDKAGEDDLTSKEMAAPWAPDVSMSLGRHLHQMIQHLDRHKSQLFYYLKLQGKTVNTVDLWGNPP
;
A
#
# COMPACT_ATOMS: atom_id res chain seq x y z
N MET A 1 -11.10 -26.78 0.07
CA MET A 1 -10.04 -26.43 -0.90
C MET A 1 -8.91 -25.78 -0.12
N VAL A 2 -7.67 -26.23 -0.34
CA VAL A 2 -6.48 -25.53 0.16
C VAL A 2 -6.28 -24.33 -0.77
N VAL A 3 -6.08 -23.14 -0.20
CA VAL A 3 -5.77 -21.93 -0.97
C VAL A 3 -4.32 -22.07 -1.46
N ASN A 4 -4.07 -21.84 -2.75
CA ASN A 4 -2.73 -21.61 -3.26
C ASN A 4 -2.38 -20.14 -3.00
N TRP A 5 -1.76 -19.85 -1.87
CA TRP A 5 -1.47 -18.50 -1.40
C TRP A 5 -0.54 -17.74 -2.34
N THR A 6 0.52 -18.39 -2.82
CA THR A 6 1.47 -17.73 -3.72
C THR A 6 0.78 -17.25 -5.00
N GLU A 7 -0.02 -18.11 -5.63
CA GLU A 7 -0.79 -17.77 -6.83
C GLU A 7 -1.82 -16.67 -6.54
N PHE A 8 -2.61 -16.85 -5.47
CA PHE A 8 -3.64 -15.89 -5.07
C PHE A 8 -3.06 -14.48 -4.84
N LEU A 9 -2.02 -14.37 -4.00
CA LEU A 9 -1.41 -13.09 -3.66
C LEU A 9 -0.77 -12.41 -4.87
N LYS A 10 -0.14 -13.17 -5.76
CA LYS A 10 0.44 -12.63 -7.01
C LYS A 10 -0.63 -12.07 -7.94
N ASN A 11 -1.75 -12.78 -8.10
CA ASN A 11 -2.87 -12.30 -8.92
C ASN A 11 -3.50 -11.02 -8.35
N GLU A 12 -3.65 -10.95 -7.03
CA GLU A 12 -4.12 -9.74 -6.35
C GLU A 12 -3.14 -8.57 -6.53
N ILE A 13 -1.83 -8.80 -6.41
CA ILE A 13 -0.78 -7.79 -6.68
C ILE A 13 -0.88 -7.29 -8.11
N GLU A 14 -0.95 -8.16 -9.11
CA GLU A 14 -1.01 -7.74 -10.52
C GLU A 14 -2.22 -6.82 -10.77
N THR A 15 -3.37 -7.19 -10.22
CA THR A 15 -4.60 -6.41 -10.35
C THR A 15 -4.52 -5.06 -9.63
N VAL A 16 -4.13 -5.06 -8.36
CA VAL A 16 -4.11 -3.86 -7.51
C VAL A 16 -3.05 -2.87 -7.98
N TYR A 17 -1.84 -3.32 -8.28
CA TYR A 17 -0.79 -2.41 -8.78
C TYR A 17 -1.11 -1.92 -10.20
N GLY A 18 -1.64 -2.78 -11.07
CA GLY A 18 -2.01 -2.40 -12.43
C GLY A 18 -3.12 -1.34 -12.48
N THR A 19 -4.16 -1.50 -11.66
CA THR A 19 -5.23 -0.48 -11.51
C THR A 19 -4.70 0.81 -10.87
N THR A 20 -3.81 0.71 -9.89
CA THR A 20 -3.17 1.87 -9.25
C THR A 20 -2.35 2.68 -10.24
N ALA A 21 -1.50 2.03 -11.05
CA ALA A 21 -0.70 2.70 -12.07
C ALA A 21 -1.58 3.48 -13.08
N ARG A 22 -2.69 2.89 -13.53
CA ARG A 22 -3.65 3.56 -14.43
C ARG A 22 -4.36 4.75 -13.78
N LEU A 23 -4.59 4.72 -12.47
CA LEU A 23 -5.12 5.87 -11.73
C LEU A 23 -4.06 6.98 -11.62
N LEU A 24 -2.78 6.63 -11.41
CA LEU A 24 -1.69 7.60 -11.42
C LEU A 24 -1.57 8.31 -12.78
N ASP A 25 -1.84 7.64 -13.91
CA ASP A 25 -1.87 8.28 -15.23
C ASP A 25 -2.90 9.40 -15.37
N LYS A 26 -3.92 9.43 -14.50
CA LYS A 26 -4.99 10.43 -14.51
C LYS A 26 -4.72 11.61 -13.56
N VAL A 27 -3.67 11.52 -12.75
CA VAL A 27 -3.29 12.59 -11.82
C VAL A 27 -2.69 13.76 -12.62
N ASP A 28 -3.21 14.96 -12.37
CA ASP A 28 -2.62 16.19 -12.92
C ASP A 28 -1.42 16.59 -12.07
N ALA A 29 -0.25 16.79 -12.70
CA ALA A 29 0.97 17.18 -12.02
C ALA A 29 0.84 18.49 -11.22
N ASN A 30 -0.04 19.41 -11.66
CA ASN A 30 -0.28 20.67 -10.94
C ASN A 30 -1.21 20.50 -9.73
N SER A 31 -1.75 19.30 -9.52
CA SER A 31 -2.73 19.02 -8.46
C SER A 31 -2.15 18.32 -7.24
N LEU A 32 -0.82 18.13 -7.16
CA LEU A 32 -0.18 17.42 -6.05
C LEU A 32 -0.48 18.07 -4.68
N GLY A 33 -0.62 19.40 -4.62
CA GLY A 33 -1.01 20.11 -3.39
C GLY A 33 -2.50 20.08 -3.06
N TRP A 34 -3.34 19.51 -3.93
CA TRP A 34 -4.78 19.47 -3.73
C TRP A 34 -5.16 18.49 -2.62
N LYS A 35 -6.14 18.87 -1.80
CA LYS A 35 -6.87 18.01 -0.86
C LYS A 35 -8.32 18.52 -0.73
N PRO A 36 -9.26 17.72 -0.19
CA PRO A 36 -10.60 18.20 0.10
C PRO A 36 -10.60 19.49 0.95
N ALA A 37 -11.49 20.42 0.62
CA ALA A 37 -11.56 21.74 1.26
C ALA A 37 -12.15 21.72 2.68
N SER A 38 -12.84 20.65 3.05
CA SER A 38 -13.47 20.47 4.36
C SER A 38 -13.13 19.12 4.97
N GLY A 39 -13.27 19.02 6.29
CA GLY A 39 -12.79 17.91 7.10
C GLY A 39 -11.36 18.13 7.60
N SER A 40 -10.83 17.14 8.32
CA SER A 40 -9.50 17.18 8.93
C SER A 40 -8.69 15.94 8.53
N ASN A 41 -7.37 16.02 8.72
CA ASN A 41 -6.43 14.93 8.49
C ASN A 41 -6.43 14.32 7.07
N TRP A 42 -6.75 15.14 6.06
CA TRP A 42 -6.61 14.76 4.66
C TRP A 42 -5.15 14.89 4.19
N MET A 43 -4.65 13.82 3.58
CA MET A 43 -3.46 13.89 2.74
C MET A 43 -3.72 14.77 1.52
N THR A 44 -2.72 15.52 1.08
CA THR A 44 -2.71 16.04 -0.29
C THR A 44 -2.59 14.91 -1.31
N VAL A 45 -2.88 15.17 -2.59
CA VAL A 45 -2.66 14.18 -3.67
C VAL A 45 -1.23 13.67 -3.65
N GLY A 46 -0.24 14.56 -3.52
CA GLY A 46 1.17 14.20 -3.48
C GLY A 46 1.55 13.31 -2.28
N GLN A 47 0.98 13.59 -1.11
CA GLN A 47 1.16 12.74 0.08
C GLN A 47 0.47 11.38 -0.07
N LEU A 48 -0.76 11.37 -0.60
CA LEU A 48 -1.52 10.14 -0.80
C LEU A 48 -0.81 9.21 -1.79
N ILE A 49 -0.36 9.72 -2.94
CA ILE A 49 0.34 8.89 -3.90
C ILE A 49 1.72 8.48 -3.38
N LYS A 50 2.41 9.29 -2.57
CA LYS A 50 3.61 8.85 -1.85
C LYS A 50 3.31 7.68 -0.93
N HIS A 51 2.25 7.77 -0.12
CA HIS A 51 1.85 6.70 0.80
C HIS A 51 1.50 5.40 0.06
N ILE A 52 0.74 5.50 -1.04
CA ILE A 52 0.40 4.35 -1.90
C ILE A 52 1.66 3.62 -2.39
N THR A 53 2.73 4.34 -2.72
CA THR A 53 3.97 3.75 -3.27
C THR A 53 4.79 2.94 -2.27
N ASN A 54 4.37 2.87 -1.02
CA ASN A 54 5.04 2.09 0.03
C ASN A 54 4.04 1.32 0.90
N ALA A 55 2.78 1.20 0.45
CA ALA A 55 1.69 0.68 1.26
C ALA A 55 1.64 -0.86 1.31
N CYS A 56 2.33 -1.55 0.41
CA CYS A 56 2.23 -3.01 0.30
C CYS A 56 3.59 -3.70 0.42
N GLY A 57 4.51 -3.49 -0.52
CA GLY A 57 5.79 -4.19 -0.57
C GLY A 57 6.63 -4.00 0.70
N ALA A 58 6.73 -2.79 1.21
CA ALA A 58 7.39 -2.54 2.49
C ALA A 58 6.76 -3.28 3.68
N GLY A 59 5.42 -3.34 3.75
CA GLY A 59 4.72 -4.12 4.77
C GLY A 59 5.00 -5.62 4.62
N CYS A 60 4.96 -6.15 3.39
CA CYS A 60 5.34 -7.52 3.10
C CYS A 60 6.78 -7.83 3.54
N LYS A 61 7.71 -6.91 3.30
CA LYS A 61 9.11 -7.03 3.73
C LYS A 61 9.23 -7.07 5.25
N GLY A 62 8.49 -6.21 5.94
CA GLY A 62 8.41 -6.21 7.41
C GLY A 62 7.97 -7.55 7.97
N PHE A 63 6.88 -8.12 7.44
CA PHE A 63 6.40 -9.44 7.89
C PHE A 63 7.35 -10.59 7.55
N VAL A 64 7.92 -10.61 6.34
CA VAL A 64 8.76 -11.73 5.89
C VAL A 64 10.17 -11.70 6.49
N SER A 65 10.72 -10.52 6.73
CA SER A 65 12.14 -10.36 7.12
C SER A 65 12.38 -9.64 8.45
N GLY A 66 11.34 -9.03 9.04
CA GLY A 66 11.48 -8.14 10.19
C GLY A 66 12.01 -6.74 9.82
N ASP A 67 12.33 -6.48 8.56
CA ASP A 67 12.77 -5.17 8.08
C ASP A 67 11.57 -4.27 7.76
N TRP A 68 11.19 -3.46 8.74
CA TRP A 68 10.12 -2.47 8.65
C TRP A 68 10.59 -1.11 8.11
N GLY A 69 11.83 -1.00 7.60
CA GLY A 69 12.38 0.25 7.07
C GLY A 69 12.69 1.29 8.14
N LEU A 70 12.87 0.88 9.39
CA LEU A 70 13.25 1.77 10.49
C LEU A 70 14.75 2.06 10.50
N PRO A 71 15.17 3.24 11.03
CA PRO A 71 16.59 3.54 11.24
C PRO A 71 17.29 2.47 12.09
N ALA A 72 18.60 2.30 11.88
CA ALA A 72 19.40 1.34 12.63
C ALA A 72 19.22 1.51 14.15
N GLY A 73 18.86 0.41 14.83
CA GLY A 73 18.65 0.39 16.28
C GLY A 73 17.27 0.80 16.75
N LYS A 74 16.35 1.23 15.86
CA LYS A 74 14.93 1.45 16.21
C LYS A 74 14.08 0.23 15.83
N LYS A 75 13.13 -0.11 16.70
CA LYS A 75 12.05 -1.05 16.44
C LYS A 75 10.70 -0.34 16.43
N LEU A 76 9.66 -1.03 15.94
CA LEU A 76 8.30 -0.46 15.88
C LEU A 76 7.74 -0.16 17.28
N GLU A 77 8.13 -0.94 18.27
CA GLU A 77 7.73 -0.78 19.67
C GLU A 77 8.40 0.44 20.34
N ASP A 78 9.50 0.92 19.76
CA ASP A 78 10.22 2.11 20.24
C ASP A 78 9.60 3.42 19.71
N LEU A 79 8.67 3.33 18.75
CA LEU A 79 8.03 4.49 18.16
C LEU A 79 6.86 4.97 19.03
N SER A 80 6.81 6.27 19.28
CA SER A 80 5.65 6.90 19.89
C SER A 80 4.39 6.70 19.02
N PRO A 81 3.17 6.80 19.58
CA PRO A 81 1.95 6.72 18.79
C PRO A 81 1.91 7.71 17.62
N GLU A 82 2.49 8.90 17.81
CA GLU A 82 2.57 9.94 16.77
C GLU A 82 3.61 9.62 15.68
N GLU A 83 4.72 8.96 16.01
CA GLU A 83 5.67 8.47 15.01
C GLU A 83 5.11 7.28 14.22
N ASN A 84 4.31 6.43 14.86
CA ASN A 84 3.64 5.28 14.22
C ASN A 84 2.46 5.70 13.33
N LEU A 85 1.71 6.72 13.75
CA LEU A 85 0.54 7.24 13.05
C LEU A 85 0.65 8.77 12.91
N PRO A 86 1.59 9.25 12.06
CA PRO A 86 1.76 10.68 11.87
C PRO A 86 0.50 11.31 11.28
N SER A 87 0.21 12.55 11.67
CA SER A 87 -0.83 13.34 11.02
C SER A 87 -0.48 13.58 9.55
N ALA A 88 -1.50 13.82 8.72
CA ALA A 88 -1.30 14.05 7.29
C ALA A 88 -0.30 15.18 6.99
N GLU A 89 -0.20 16.20 7.84
CA GLU A 89 0.73 17.32 7.66
C GLU A 89 2.21 16.93 7.82
N LYS A 90 2.50 15.81 8.49
CA LYS A 90 3.85 15.29 8.70
C LYS A 90 4.26 14.25 7.67
N LEU A 91 3.33 13.79 6.82
CA LEU A 91 3.60 12.79 5.80
C LEU A 91 4.40 13.40 4.63
N PRO A 92 5.38 12.64 4.09
CA PRO A 92 6.14 13.07 2.93
C PRO A 92 5.24 13.15 1.69
N THR A 93 5.60 14.03 0.75
CA THR A 93 4.99 14.11 -0.58
C THR A 93 5.98 13.62 -1.62
N VAL A 94 5.50 13.11 -2.76
CA VAL A 94 6.33 13.00 -3.96
C VAL A 94 6.57 14.38 -4.58
N ASP A 95 7.66 14.49 -5.33
CA ASP A 95 8.01 15.65 -6.14
C ASP A 95 7.27 15.62 -7.49
N SER A 96 6.97 14.43 -8.01
CA SER A 96 6.27 14.27 -9.29
C SER A 96 5.44 12.98 -9.40
N VAL A 97 4.51 12.95 -10.35
CA VAL A 97 3.75 11.74 -10.69
C VAL A 97 4.67 10.65 -11.24
N ASP A 98 5.72 11.00 -11.97
CA ASP A 98 6.69 10.03 -12.51
C ASP A 98 7.53 9.38 -11.40
N GLU A 99 7.90 10.15 -10.37
CA GLU A 99 8.52 9.59 -9.17
C GLU A 99 7.58 8.57 -8.51
N ALA A 100 6.29 8.92 -8.35
CA ALA A 100 5.31 8.00 -7.78
C ALA A 100 5.20 6.69 -8.59
N LYS A 101 5.15 6.76 -9.93
CA LYS A 101 5.09 5.56 -10.77
C LYS A 101 6.32 4.66 -10.62
N ARG A 102 7.52 5.26 -10.56
CA ARG A 102 8.77 4.52 -10.33
C ARG A 102 8.74 3.80 -8.97
N LEU A 103 8.39 4.53 -7.91
CA LEU A 103 8.32 3.97 -6.56
C LEU A 103 7.26 2.88 -6.44
N LEU A 104 6.10 3.03 -7.08
CA LEU A 104 5.06 2.01 -7.12
C LEU A 104 5.57 0.71 -7.77
N ALA A 105 6.36 0.81 -8.83
CA ALA A 105 6.96 -0.35 -9.49
C ALA A 105 8.02 -1.03 -8.61
N GLU A 106 8.80 -0.24 -7.86
CA GLU A 106 9.78 -0.76 -6.89
C GLU A 106 9.09 -1.50 -5.74
N ASP A 107 8.03 -0.94 -5.16
CA ASP A 107 7.24 -1.59 -4.09
C ASP A 107 6.59 -2.89 -4.59
N LYS A 108 6.09 -2.91 -5.83
CA LYS A 108 5.56 -4.13 -6.47
C LYS A 108 6.62 -5.23 -6.53
N ALA A 109 7.83 -4.89 -6.97
CA ALA A 109 8.93 -5.85 -7.09
C ALA A 109 9.30 -6.43 -5.72
N VAL A 110 9.33 -5.60 -4.67
CA VAL A 110 9.55 -6.05 -3.29
C VAL A 110 8.42 -6.99 -2.85
N ALA A 111 7.15 -6.63 -3.09
CA ALA A 111 6.02 -7.45 -2.69
C ALA A 111 6.07 -8.86 -3.32
N LEU A 112 6.33 -8.94 -4.63
CA LEU A 112 6.50 -10.21 -5.34
C LEU A 112 7.68 -11.02 -4.81
N GLN A 113 8.83 -10.37 -4.60
CA GLN A 113 10.01 -11.01 -4.03
C GLN A 113 9.75 -11.59 -2.64
N MET A 114 8.99 -10.88 -1.79
CA MET A 114 8.67 -11.33 -0.44
C MET A 114 7.68 -12.50 -0.43
N ILE A 115 6.72 -12.55 -1.36
CA ILE A 115 5.83 -13.71 -1.55
C ILE A 115 6.66 -14.93 -1.96
N ASP A 116 7.56 -14.79 -2.92
CA ASP A 116 8.44 -15.87 -3.36
C ASP A 116 9.35 -16.37 -2.24
N LYS A 117 9.90 -15.44 -1.44
CA LYS A 117 10.77 -15.77 -0.31
C LYS A 117 10.03 -16.48 0.81
N ALA A 118 8.78 -16.11 1.09
CA ALA A 118 7.97 -16.77 2.11
C ALA A 118 7.67 -18.22 1.69
N GLY A 119 7.20 -18.41 0.46
CA GLY A 119 6.79 -19.74 -0.03
C GLY A 119 5.47 -20.23 0.58
N GLU A 120 4.91 -21.27 -0.02
CA GLU A 120 3.53 -21.71 0.24
C GLU A 120 3.33 -22.21 1.69
N ASP A 121 4.30 -22.94 2.24
CA ASP A 121 4.21 -23.52 3.58
C ASP A 121 4.15 -22.45 4.67
N ASP A 122 5.04 -21.44 4.62
CA ASP A 122 5.03 -20.34 5.58
C ASP A 122 3.78 -19.47 5.41
N LEU A 123 3.38 -19.15 4.17
CA LEU A 123 2.16 -18.37 3.92
C LEU A 123 0.91 -19.04 4.51
N THR A 124 0.88 -20.36 4.47
CA THR A 124 -0.23 -21.16 5.02
C THR A 124 -0.18 -21.28 6.54
N SER A 125 0.99 -21.57 7.10
CA SER A 125 1.10 -22.12 8.46
C SER A 125 1.82 -21.22 9.47
N LYS A 126 2.62 -20.26 9.01
CA LYS A 126 3.39 -19.39 9.90
C LYS A 126 2.48 -18.35 10.51
N GLU A 127 2.14 -18.57 11.77
CA GLU A 127 1.37 -17.65 12.60
C GLU A 127 2.28 -16.54 13.16
N MET A 128 1.81 -15.30 13.05
CA MET A 128 2.49 -14.15 13.67
C MET A 128 1.51 -13.02 13.97
N ALA A 129 1.91 -12.11 14.84
CA ALA A 129 1.21 -10.87 15.10
C ALA A 129 1.85 -9.69 14.34
N ALA A 130 1.06 -8.67 14.05
CA ALA A 130 1.58 -7.40 13.59
C ALA A 130 2.10 -6.59 14.79
N PRO A 131 3.18 -5.79 14.66
CA PRO A 131 3.72 -5.02 15.79
C PRO A 131 2.73 -4.03 16.41
N TRP A 132 1.80 -3.50 15.63
CA TRP A 132 0.73 -2.60 16.09
C TRP A 132 -0.52 -3.33 16.63
N ALA A 133 -0.55 -4.66 16.57
CA ALA A 133 -1.65 -5.49 17.08
C ALA A 133 -1.10 -6.81 17.65
N PRO A 134 -0.29 -6.76 18.72
CA PRO A 134 0.48 -7.90 19.22
C PRO A 134 -0.39 -9.06 19.71
N ASP A 135 -1.63 -8.80 20.10
CA ASP A 135 -2.58 -9.82 20.60
C ASP A 135 -3.36 -10.52 19.48
N VAL A 136 -3.16 -10.14 18.21
CA VAL A 136 -3.88 -10.69 17.06
C VAL A 136 -2.92 -11.50 16.20
N SER A 137 -2.96 -12.83 16.35
CA SER A 137 -2.23 -13.76 15.48
C SER A 137 -3.02 -14.11 14.23
N MET A 138 -2.34 -14.14 13.09
CA MET A 138 -2.84 -14.75 11.87
C MET A 138 -1.70 -15.29 11.01
N SER A 139 -2.04 -16.16 10.05
CA SER A 139 -1.09 -16.68 9.08
C SER A 139 -0.40 -15.56 8.29
N LEU A 140 0.86 -15.78 7.93
CA LEU A 140 1.65 -14.85 7.12
C LEU A 140 0.95 -14.50 5.80
N GLY A 141 0.33 -15.47 5.13
CA GLY A 141 -0.43 -15.23 3.90
C GLY A 141 -1.56 -14.23 4.10
N ARG A 142 -2.24 -14.28 5.25
CA ARG A 142 -3.30 -13.31 5.59
C ARG A 142 -2.72 -11.92 5.86
N HIS A 143 -1.58 -11.81 6.53
CA HIS A 143 -0.88 -10.52 6.70
C HIS A 143 -0.47 -9.92 5.36
N LEU A 144 0.11 -10.71 4.45
CA LEU A 144 0.49 -10.20 3.12
C LEU A 144 -0.73 -9.75 2.32
N HIS A 145 -1.84 -10.49 2.38
CA HIS A 145 -3.09 -10.07 1.77
C HIS A 145 -3.62 -8.76 2.38
N GLN A 146 -3.52 -8.56 3.70
CA GLN A 146 -3.90 -7.29 4.33
C GLN A 146 -3.06 -6.10 3.82
N MET A 147 -1.78 -6.31 3.51
CA MET A 147 -0.93 -5.27 2.91
C MET A 147 -1.36 -4.92 1.48
N ILE A 148 -1.80 -5.91 0.70
CA ILE A 148 -2.40 -5.64 -0.62
C ILE A 148 -3.70 -4.83 -0.46
N GLN A 149 -4.56 -5.20 0.50
CA GLN A 149 -5.80 -4.46 0.81
C GLN A 149 -5.53 -3.04 1.33
N HIS A 150 -4.43 -2.83 2.05
CA HIS A 150 -4.03 -1.50 2.51
C HIS A 150 -3.76 -0.57 1.33
N LEU A 151 -2.97 -1.02 0.35
CA LEU A 151 -2.77 -0.29 -0.90
C LEU A 151 -4.11 -0.05 -1.62
N ASP A 152 -4.93 -1.09 -1.78
CA ASP A 152 -6.21 -1.01 -2.50
C ASP A 152 -7.20 -0.01 -1.88
N ARG A 153 -7.23 0.09 -0.55
CA ARG A 153 -8.04 1.09 0.17
C ARG A 153 -7.55 2.52 -0.09
N HIS A 154 -6.25 2.76 -0.11
CA HIS A 154 -5.71 4.09 -0.45
C HIS A 154 -5.80 4.40 -1.95
N LYS A 155 -5.72 3.39 -2.81
CA LYS A 155 -6.08 3.52 -4.24
C LYS A 155 -7.52 4.00 -4.40
N SER A 156 -8.45 3.45 -3.62
CA SER A 156 -9.85 3.91 -3.59
C SER A 156 -9.96 5.37 -3.15
N GLN A 157 -9.16 5.80 -2.17
CA GLN A 157 -9.08 7.21 -1.79
C GLN A 157 -8.63 8.10 -2.96
N LEU A 158 -7.61 7.69 -3.71
CA LEU A 158 -7.14 8.42 -4.90
C LEU A 158 -8.23 8.50 -5.97
N PHE A 159 -8.95 7.40 -6.21
CA PHE A 159 -10.10 7.37 -7.12
C PHE A 159 -11.15 8.43 -6.76
N TYR A 160 -11.47 8.58 -5.47
CA TYR A 160 -12.39 9.63 -5.03
C TYR A 160 -11.81 11.04 -5.15
N TYR A 161 -10.51 11.23 -4.92
CA TYR A 161 -9.84 12.51 -5.13
C TYR A 161 -9.99 12.96 -6.59
N LEU A 162 -9.69 12.06 -7.53
CA LEU A 162 -9.85 12.30 -8.96
C LEU A 162 -11.31 12.66 -9.32
N LYS A 163 -12.31 11.98 -8.73
CA LYS A 163 -13.72 12.35 -8.90
C LYS A 163 -14.04 13.76 -8.41
N LEU A 164 -13.58 14.11 -7.22
CA LEU A 164 -13.81 15.43 -6.62
C LEU A 164 -13.13 16.55 -7.42
N GLN A 165 -12.05 16.24 -8.13
CA GLN A 165 -11.36 17.14 -9.06
C GLN A 165 -12.01 17.19 -10.46
N GLY A 166 -13.13 16.48 -10.67
CA GLY A 166 -13.86 16.45 -11.95
C GLY A 166 -13.21 15.56 -13.03
N LYS A 167 -12.23 14.72 -12.69
CA LYS A 167 -11.63 13.78 -13.65
C LYS A 167 -12.59 12.62 -13.93
N THR A 168 -12.60 12.15 -15.18
CA THR A 168 -13.39 10.97 -15.57
C THR A 168 -12.73 9.69 -15.07
N VAL A 169 -13.29 9.12 -14.01
CA VAL A 169 -12.94 7.79 -13.49
C VAL A 169 -14.19 6.95 -13.24
N ASN A 170 -14.13 5.66 -13.57
CA ASN A 170 -15.25 4.73 -13.53
C ASN A 170 -14.90 3.41 -12.81
N THR A 171 -15.86 2.49 -12.71
CA THR A 171 -15.68 1.22 -12.00
C THR A 171 -14.50 0.40 -12.54
N VAL A 172 -14.23 0.42 -13.84
CA VAL A 172 -13.10 -0.31 -14.45
C VAL A 172 -11.75 0.30 -14.07
N ASP A 173 -11.67 1.63 -13.88
CA ASP A 173 -10.46 2.26 -13.35
C ASP A 173 -10.16 1.81 -11.91
N LEU A 174 -11.20 1.56 -11.11
CA LEU A 174 -11.06 1.13 -9.71
C LEU A 174 -10.79 -0.37 -9.58
N TRP A 175 -11.57 -1.22 -10.25
CA TRP A 175 -11.54 -2.68 -10.08
C TRP A 175 -10.69 -3.40 -11.13
N GLY A 176 -10.39 -2.75 -12.26
CA GLY A 176 -9.84 -3.43 -13.44
C GLY A 176 -10.94 -4.07 -14.29
N ASN A 177 -10.52 -4.77 -15.34
CA ASN A 177 -11.43 -5.65 -16.08
C ASN A 177 -11.62 -6.92 -15.26
N PRO A 178 -12.84 -7.46 -15.17
CA PRO A 178 -13.04 -8.81 -14.67
C PRO A 178 -12.19 -9.79 -15.51
N PRO A 179 -11.63 -10.85 -14.91
CA PRO A 179 -10.99 -11.92 -15.65
C PRO A 179 -11.96 -12.60 -16.62
#